data_AF-A0A2V7UBF5-F1
#
_entry.id   AF-A0A2V7UBF5-F1
#
_cell.length_a   1.000
_cell.length_b   1.000
_cell.length_c   1.000
_cell.angle_alpha   90.00
_cell.angle_beta   90.00
_cell.angle_gamma   90.00
#
_symmetry.space_group_name_H-M   'P 1'
#
loop_
_entity.id
_entity.type
_entity.pdbx_description
1 polymer ?
#
loop_
_entity_poly.entity_id
_entity_poly.type
_entity_poly.pdbx_seq_one_letter_code
_entity_poly.pdbx_strand_id
1 'polypeptide(L)'
;MEAEYIKTGRLKSVFLDMPLESIHNLAFKAAEAARCAGEQGKYWEMHDRLFENQKTLEPWATHAQAIGLDAGRFEQCMSGGKFVREIRRDMEEARKAGVTGTPAFFLGLTEPGSSRVRTLAALKGAKAFAEFKSEIERLLAQPAKAQAEPAEGQPSPAPLRSAPRVATATFDADIAGTLARVLATAPEGSPAWIAAQGSDARAVSRAEDLARIFRAAGWQVRTVTRSPISIKPGTYLFAGEENPPPYVDTVRQALEQAGLSPTVANGYREYYAQRTRTERGYRGFPFAPEQTFLLVVGRLSPGTSE
;
A
#
# COMPACT_ATOMS: atom_id res chain seq x y z
N MET A 1 -7.97 -26.78 -6.51
CA MET A 1 -7.74 -25.68 -7.49
C MET A 1 -7.06 -26.17 -8.76
N GLU A 2 -5.82 -26.65 -8.69
CA GLU A 2 -5.02 -26.99 -9.88
C GLU A 2 -5.64 -28.08 -10.76
N ALA A 3 -5.99 -29.23 -10.19
CA ALA A 3 -6.61 -30.34 -10.93
C ALA A 3 -7.99 -29.99 -11.52
N GLU A 4 -8.77 -29.19 -10.81
CA GLU A 4 -10.17 -28.91 -11.16
C GLU A 4 -10.31 -27.80 -12.21
N TYR A 5 -9.44 -26.79 -12.17
CA TYR A 5 -9.58 -25.58 -13.01
C TYR A 5 -8.35 -25.26 -13.86
N ILE A 6 -7.14 -25.43 -13.35
CA ILE A 6 -5.93 -25.03 -14.08
C ILE A 6 -5.60 -26.06 -15.17
N LYS A 7 -5.53 -27.35 -14.81
CA LYS A 7 -5.24 -28.44 -15.75
C LYS A 7 -6.34 -28.66 -16.78
N THR A 8 -7.57 -28.31 -16.44
CA THR A 8 -8.72 -28.37 -17.36
C THR A 8 -8.80 -27.17 -18.29
N GLY A 9 -7.89 -26.19 -18.15
CA GLY A 9 -7.87 -24.96 -18.95
C GLY A 9 -8.98 -23.96 -18.62
N ARG A 10 -9.78 -24.21 -17.58
CA ARG A 10 -10.88 -23.33 -17.13
C ARG A 10 -10.39 -22.13 -16.33
N LEU A 11 -9.16 -22.15 -15.83
CA LEU A 11 -8.53 -21.07 -15.08
C LEU A 11 -7.06 -20.92 -15.48
N LYS A 12 -6.64 -19.69 -15.76
CA LYS A 12 -5.22 -19.33 -15.86
C LYS A 12 -4.80 -18.64 -14.57
N SER A 13 -3.74 -19.15 -13.95
CA SER A 13 -3.12 -18.53 -12.77
C SER A 13 -1.95 -17.65 -13.19
N VAL A 14 -1.84 -16.47 -12.58
CA VAL A 14 -0.69 -15.56 -12.72
C VAL A 14 -0.29 -15.15 -11.31
N PHE A 15 1.00 -15.28 -11.01
CA PHE A 15 1.60 -14.88 -9.74
C PHE A 15 2.33 -13.55 -9.92
N LEU A 16 2.19 -12.66 -8.94
CA LEU A 16 2.84 -11.34 -8.88
C LEU A 16 3.53 -11.20 -7.53
N ASP A 17 4.72 -10.63 -7.52
CA ASP A 17 5.47 -10.46 -6.28
C ASP A 17 4.98 -9.28 -5.45
N MET A 18 4.81 -9.52 -4.14
CA MET A 18 4.57 -8.47 -3.17
C MET A 18 5.35 -8.74 -1.87
N PRO A 19 6.69 -8.74 -1.91
CA PRO A 19 7.52 -8.96 -0.73
C PRO A 19 7.37 -7.82 0.28
N LEU A 20 6.89 -8.15 1.48
CA LEU A 20 6.69 -7.18 2.56
C LEU A 20 7.93 -7.15 3.47
N GLU A 21 8.96 -6.41 3.05
CA GLU A 21 10.26 -6.31 3.76
C GLU A 21 10.12 -5.75 5.19
N SER A 22 9.06 -5.00 5.47
CA SER A 22 8.75 -4.48 6.82
C SER A 22 8.34 -5.58 7.81
N ILE A 23 7.88 -6.73 7.32
CA ILE A 23 7.46 -7.89 8.14
C ILE A 23 8.52 -9.00 8.05
N HIS A 24 9.09 -9.18 6.85
CA HIS A 24 10.11 -10.18 6.59
C HIS A 24 11.25 -9.55 5.79
N ASN A 25 12.34 -9.19 6.46
CA ASN A 25 13.51 -8.53 5.87
C ASN A 25 14.12 -9.30 4.67
N LEU A 26 13.98 -10.62 4.61
CA LEU A 26 14.46 -11.45 3.51
C LEU A 26 13.44 -11.65 2.37
N ALA A 27 12.22 -11.08 2.46
CA ALA A 27 11.16 -11.33 1.50
C ALA A 27 11.53 -10.95 0.06
N PHE A 28 12.20 -9.80 -0.13
CA PHE A 28 12.59 -9.36 -1.46
C PHE A 28 13.64 -10.31 -2.06
N LYS A 29 14.62 -10.73 -1.26
CA LYS A 29 15.65 -11.70 -1.68
C LYS A 29 15.07 -13.08 -1.93
N ALA A 30 14.05 -13.50 -1.18
CA ALA A 30 13.32 -14.74 -1.44
C ALA A 30 12.56 -14.69 -2.78
N ALA A 31 11.95 -13.55 -3.13
CA ALA A 31 11.33 -13.35 -4.44
C ALA A 31 12.37 -13.39 -5.58
N GLU A 32 13.54 -12.75 -5.39
CA GLU A 32 14.66 -12.87 -6.34
C GLU A 32 15.13 -14.32 -6.50
N ALA A 33 15.24 -15.08 -5.40
CA ALA A 33 15.63 -16.49 -5.43
C ALA A 33 14.63 -17.35 -6.23
N ALA A 34 13.32 -17.17 -6.01
CA ALA A 34 12.30 -17.86 -6.78
C ALA A 34 12.41 -17.56 -8.28
N ARG A 35 12.59 -16.29 -8.66
CA ARG A 35 12.77 -15.89 -10.07
C ARG A 35 14.07 -16.40 -10.68
N CYS A 36 15.18 -16.38 -9.95
CA CYS A 36 16.45 -16.95 -10.39
C CYS A 36 16.38 -18.46 -10.60
N ALA A 37 15.60 -19.18 -9.79
CA ALA A 37 15.28 -20.57 -10.04
C ALA A 37 14.38 -20.75 -11.28
N GLY A 38 13.46 -19.81 -11.51
CA GLY A 38 12.62 -19.74 -12.70
C GLY A 38 13.40 -19.65 -14.01
N GLU A 39 14.56 -19.01 -14.04
CA GLU A 39 15.45 -19.00 -15.23
C GLU A 39 15.98 -20.38 -15.63
N GLN A 40 15.93 -21.32 -14.69
CA GLN A 40 16.33 -22.70 -14.87
C GLN A 40 15.11 -23.64 -14.88
N GLY A 41 13.90 -23.08 -14.98
CA GLY A 41 12.65 -23.83 -15.07
C GLY A 41 12.10 -24.35 -13.75
N LYS A 42 12.62 -23.90 -12.59
CA LYS A 42 12.24 -24.41 -11.25
C LYS A 42 11.69 -23.34 -10.30
N TYR A 43 10.86 -22.44 -10.83
CA TYR A 43 10.28 -21.35 -10.03
C TYR A 43 9.45 -21.89 -8.86
N TRP A 44 8.53 -22.81 -9.14
CA TRP A 44 7.59 -23.33 -8.14
C TRP A 44 8.28 -24.21 -7.10
N GLU A 45 9.25 -25.01 -7.52
CA GLU A 45 10.04 -25.84 -6.61
C GLU A 45 10.87 -24.99 -5.63
N MET A 46 11.42 -23.86 -6.10
CA MET A 46 12.08 -22.90 -5.20
C MET A 46 11.07 -22.18 -4.31
N HIS A 47 9.96 -21.69 -4.87
CA HIS A 47 8.89 -21.05 -4.11
C HIS A 47 8.43 -21.94 -2.95
N ASP A 48 8.04 -23.19 -3.22
CA ASP A 48 7.54 -24.13 -2.22
C ASP A 48 8.61 -24.44 -1.17
N ARG A 49 9.85 -24.65 -1.61
CA ARG A 49 10.97 -24.87 -0.70
C ARG A 49 11.19 -23.68 0.24
N LEU A 50 11.11 -22.44 -0.22
CA LEU A 50 11.28 -21.26 0.63
C LEU A 50 10.11 -21.15 1.63
N PHE A 51 8.89 -21.47 1.22
CA PHE A 51 7.73 -21.52 2.12
C PHE A 51 7.87 -22.59 3.21
N GLU A 52 8.45 -23.75 2.90
CA GLU A 52 8.72 -24.82 3.87
C GLU A 52 9.86 -24.48 4.84
N ASN A 53 10.78 -23.59 4.45
CA ASN A 53 12.02 -23.29 5.17
C ASN A 53 12.09 -21.82 5.66
N GLN A 54 10.95 -21.19 5.95
CA GLN A 54 10.87 -19.75 6.32
C GLN A 54 11.79 -19.31 7.47
N LYS A 55 12.19 -20.22 8.36
CA LYS A 55 13.11 -19.92 9.47
C LYS A 55 14.59 -19.93 9.09
N THR A 56 14.93 -20.49 7.92
CA THR A 56 16.31 -20.70 7.46
C THR A 56 16.34 -20.60 5.96
N LEU A 57 16.31 -19.36 5.46
CA LEU A 57 16.31 -19.04 4.03
C LEU A 57 17.73 -18.85 3.46
N GLU A 58 18.68 -18.57 4.33
CA GLU A 58 20.09 -18.43 3.96
C GLU A 58 20.90 -19.63 4.47
N PRO A 59 21.90 -20.09 3.70
CA PRO A 59 22.35 -19.55 2.42
C PRO A 59 21.48 -20.00 1.22
N TRP A 60 21.19 -19.07 0.30
CA TRP A 60 20.33 -19.30 -0.88
C TRP A 60 20.81 -20.46 -1.77
N ALA A 61 22.13 -20.63 -1.89
CA ALA A 61 22.75 -21.69 -2.69
C ALA A 61 22.37 -23.10 -2.22
N THR A 62 22.17 -23.31 -0.91
CA THR A 62 21.71 -24.60 -0.38
C THR A 62 20.30 -24.92 -0.84
N HIS A 63 19.43 -23.92 -0.97
CA HIS A 63 18.09 -24.13 -1.51
C HIS A 63 18.13 -24.46 -3.01
N ALA A 64 18.99 -23.77 -3.75
CA ALA A 64 19.19 -24.01 -5.18
C ALA A 64 19.72 -25.43 -5.45
N GLN A 65 20.76 -25.87 -4.72
CA GLN A 65 21.33 -27.21 -4.84
C GLN A 65 20.33 -28.30 -4.52
N ALA A 66 19.53 -28.13 -3.46
CA ALA A 66 18.57 -29.13 -3.03
C ALA A 66 17.45 -29.40 -4.05
N ILE A 67 17.11 -28.42 -4.88
CA ILE A 67 16.16 -28.61 -5.98
C ILE A 67 16.88 -28.90 -7.31
N GLY A 68 18.19 -29.14 -7.30
CA GLY A 68 18.99 -29.50 -8.47
C GLY A 68 19.14 -28.37 -9.49
N LEU A 69 19.41 -27.15 -9.02
CA LEU A 69 19.85 -26.04 -9.87
C LEU A 69 21.36 -26.05 -10.06
N ASP A 70 21.81 -25.45 -11.17
CA ASP A 70 23.20 -25.01 -11.29
C ASP A 70 23.43 -23.85 -10.32
N ALA A 71 24.26 -24.11 -9.30
CA ALA A 71 24.54 -23.16 -8.24
C ALA A 71 25.27 -21.91 -8.74
N GLY A 72 26.20 -22.05 -9.69
CA GLY A 72 26.96 -20.91 -10.23
C GLY A 72 26.07 -19.97 -11.02
N ARG A 73 25.20 -20.49 -11.88
CA ARG A 73 24.19 -19.70 -12.61
C ARG A 73 23.20 -19.03 -11.67
N PHE A 74 22.77 -19.73 -10.63
CA PHE A 74 21.86 -19.21 -9.63
C PHE A 74 22.50 -18.04 -8.84
N GLU A 75 23.73 -18.21 -8.35
CA GLU A 75 24.46 -17.19 -7.60
C GLU A 75 24.73 -15.95 -8.45
N GLN A 76 25.11 -16.12 -9.72
CA GLN A 76 25.27 -15.01 -10.65
C GLN A 76 23.96 -14.22 -10.80
N CYS A 77 22.83 -14.90 -10.98
CA CYS A 77 21.53 -14.25 -11.04
C CYS A 77 21.20 -13.47 -9.77
N MET A 78 21.40 -14.08 -8.60
CA MET A 78 21.14 -13.47 -7.28
C MET A 78 22.01 -12.24 -7.00
N SER A 79 23.28 -12.27 -7.42
CA SER A 79 24.21 -11.15 -7.27
C SER A 79 23.94 -10.01 -8.27
N GLY A 80 23.40 -10.33 -9.45
CA GLY A 80 23.21 -9.38 -10.55
C GLY A 80 21.96 -8.50 -10.42
N GLY A 81 21.09 -8.77 -9.45
CA GLY A 81 19.84 -8.03 -9.24
C GLY A 81 18.91 -8.06 -10.45
N LYS A 82 18.97 -9.15 -11.25
CA LYS A 82 18.32 -9.26 -12.57
C LYS A 82 16.81 -8.99 -12.52
N PHE A 83 16.17 -9.41 -11.42
CA PHE A 83 14.73 -9.34 -11.23
C PHE A 83 14.24 -8.18 -10.35
N VAL A 84 15.15 -7.36 -9.82
CA VAL A 84 14.79 -6.24 -8.92
C VAL A 84 13.74 -5.32 -9.54
N ARG A 85 13.89 -4.98 -10.83
CA ARG A 85 12.96 -4.08 -11.52
C ARG A 85 11.58 -4.69 -11.70
N GLU A 86 11.51 -5.99 -12.02
CA GLU A 86 10.25 -6.69 -12.23
C GLU A 86 9.49 -6.85 -10.92
N ILE A 87 10.15 -7.30 -9.86
CA ILE A 87 9.57 -7.41 -8.51
C ILE A 87 9.01 -6.05 -8.05
N ARG A 88 9.77 -4.96 -8.23
CA ARG A 88 9.30 -3.62 -7.85
C ARG A 88 8.09 -3.16 -8.66
N ARG A 89 8.03 -3.52 -9.94
CA ARG A 89 6.89 -3.23 -10.81
C ARG A 89 5.65 -3.99 -10.33
N ASP A 90 5.77 -5.28 -10.03
CA ASP A 90 4.67 -6.08 -9.49
C ASP A 90 4.15 -5.47 -8.18
N MET A 91 5.05 -5.06 -7.29
CA MET A 91 4.66 -4.38 -6.04
C MET A 91 3.95 -3.05 -6.29
N GLU A 92 4.35 -2.29 -7.31
CA GLU A 92 3.68 -1.04 -7.68
C GLU A 92 2.28 -1.31 -8.24
N GLU A 93 2.14 -2.30 -9.12
CA GLU A 93 0.84 -2.74 -9.66
C GLU A 93 -0.08 -3.25 -8.55
N ALA A 94 0.44 -4.05 -7.62
CA ALA A 94 -0.29 -4.52 -6.44
C ALA A 94 -0.78 -3.35 -5.58
N ARG A 95 0.08 -2.36 -5.31
CA ARG A 95 -0.31 -1.15 -4.56
C ARG A 95 -1.39 -0.34 -5.30
N LYS A 96 -1.25 -0.14 -6.61
CA LYS A 96 -2.27 0.53 -7.45
C LYS A 96 -3.61 -0.22 -7.43
N ALA A 97 -3.57 -1.55 -7.31
CA ALA A 97 -4.74 -2.40 -7.14
C ALA A 97 -5.28 -2.45 -5.70
N GLY A 98 -4.73 -1.66 -4.77
CA GLY A 98 -5.18 -1.59 -3.38
C GLY A 98 -4.81 -2.82 -2.53
N VAL A 99 -3.77 -3.56 -2.91
CA VAL A 99 -3.22 -4.67 -2.13
C VAL A 99 -2.41 -4.11 -0.95
N THR A 100 -2.88 -4.40 0.26
CA THR A 100 -2.27 -3.93 1.52
C THR A 100 -1.62 -5.05 2.35
N GLY A 101 -1.71 -6.29 1.88
CA GLY A 101 -1.20 -7.46 2.58
C GLY A 101 -1.27 -8.69 1.68
N THR A 102 -0.50 -9.72 2.03
CA THR A 102 -0.42 -10.97 1.29
C THR A 102 -0.95 -12.14 2.13
N PRO A 103 -1.57 -13.16 1.50
CA PRO A 103 -1.90 -13.23 0.08
C PRO A 103 -3.14 -12.37 -0.28
N ALA A 104 -3.21 -11.92 -1.53
CA ALA A 104 -4.38 -11.28 -2.13
C ALA A 104 -4.60 -11.85 -3.53
N PHE A 105 -5.85 -12.11 -3.89
CA PHE A 105 -6.22 -12.77 -5.13
C PHE A 105 -7.22 -11.91 -5.90
N PHE A 106 -7.04 -11.83 -7.21
CA PHE A 106 -7.97 -11.16 -8.11
C PHE A 106 -8.48 -12.20 -9.10
N LEU A 107 -9.81 -12.32 -9.20
CA LEU A 107 -10.48 -13.19 -10.15
C LEU A 107 -11.14 -12.34 -11.21
N GLY A 108 -10.95 -12.71 -12.46
CA GLY A 108 -11.40 -11.93 -13.61
C GLY A 108 -11.52 -12.77 -14.87
N LEU A 109 -11.98 -12.13 -15.93
CA LEU A 109 -12.10 -12.73 -17.25
C LEU A 109 -11.10 -12.07 -18.20
N THR A 110 -10.43 -12.88 -19.00
CA THR A 110 -9.61 -12.39 -20.11
C THR A 110 -10.53 -11.76 -21.15
N GLU A 111 -10.19 -10.54 -21.57
CA GLU A 111 -10.91 -9.87 -22.65
C GLU A 111 -10.73 -10.63 -23.97
N PRO A 112 -11.79 -10.82 -24.78
CA PRO A 112 -11.68 -11.53 -26.05
C PRO A 112 -10.59 -10.93 -26.96
N GLY A 113 -9.66 -11.76 -27.43
CA GLY A 113 -8.57 -11.34 -28.32
C GLY A 113 -7.46 -10.51 -27.65
N SER A 114 -7.46 -10.40 -26.31
CA SER A 114 -6.54 -9.56 -25.54
C SER A 114 -5.88 -10.35 -24.42
N SER A 115 -4.71 -9.88 -23.96
CA SER A 115 -4.06 -10.40 -22.75
C SER A 115 -4.52 -9.68 -21.48
N ARG A 116 -5.43 -8.70 -21.60
CA ARG A 116 -5.96 -7.94 -20.47
C ARG A 116 -6.98 -8.79 -19.72
N VAL A 117 -6.93 -8.69 -18.40
CA VAL A 117 -7.88 -9.33 -17.49
C VAL A 117 -8.75 -8.24 -16.89
N ARG A 118 -10.06 -8.36 -17.07
CA ARG A 118 -11.04 -7.54 -16.34
C ARG A 118 -11.30 -8.22 -15.01
N THR A 119 -10.79 -7.61 -13.94
CA THR A 119 -11.01 -8.06 -12.57
C THR A 119 -12.47 -7.88 -12.16
N LEU A 120 -13.08 -8.94 -11.64
CA LEU A 120 -14.49 -8.98 -11.24
C LEU A 120 -14.69 -9.30 -9.76
N ALA A 121 -13.68 -9.88 -9.12
CA ALA A 121 -13.67 -10.12 -7.69
C ALA A 121 -12.25 -10.05 -7.12
N ALA A 122 -12.17 -9.73 -5.83
CA ALA A 122 -10.94 -9.74 -5.07
C ALA A 122 -11.16 -10.50 -3.75
N LEU A 123 -10.26 -11.42 -3.43
CA LEU A 123 -10.23 -12.17 -2.18
C LEU A 123 -8.98 -11.78 -1.41
N LYS A 124 -9.14 -11.15 -0.24
CA LYS A 124 -8.04 -10.73 0.63
C LYS A 124 -7.77 -11.79 1.70
N GLY A 125 -6.50 -12.09 1.93
CA GLY A 125 -6.04 -13.08 2.92
C GLY A 125 -6.11 -14.52 2.42
N ALA A 126 -5.62 -15.44 3.25
CA ALA A 126 -5.65 -16.87 2.97
C ALA A 126 -7.08 -17.41 3.14
N LYS A 127 -7.79 -17.57 2.02
CA LYS A 127 -9.17 -18.07 1.98
C LYS A 127 -9.25 -19.58 1.82
N ALA A 128 -10.36 -20.17 2.26
CA ALA A 128 -10.61 -21.59 2.06
C ALA A 128 -10.89 -21.89 0.58
N PHE A 129 -10.54 -23.09 0.11
CA PHE A 129 -10.78 -23.48 -1.30
C PHE A 129 -12.25 -23.34 -1.73
N ALA A 130 -13.19 -23.59 -0.81
CA ALA A 130 -14.62 -23.44 -1.08
C ALA A 130 -15.02 -22.00 -1.47
N GLU A 131 -14.39 -20.98 -0.87
CA GLU A 131 -14.63 -19.57 -1.22
C GLU A 131 -14.16 -19.28 -2.64
N PHE A 132 -12.96 -19.76 -3.01
CA PHE A 132 -12.47 -19.63 -4.38
C PHE A 132 -13.36 -20.37 -5.39
N LYS A 133 -13.76 -21.60 -5.07
CA LYS A 133 -14.62 -22.41 -5.92
C LYS A 133 -15.95 -21.71 -6.20
N SER A 134 -16.57 -21.16 -5.16
CA SER A 134 -17.82 -20.41 -5.29
C SER A 134 -17.65 -19.23 -6.26
N GLU A 135 -16.57 -18.47 -6.13
CA GLU A 135 -16.34 -17.29 -6.97
C GLU A 135 -15.99 -17.67 -8.42
N ILE A 136 -15.17 -18.70 -8.62
CA ILE A 136 -14.82 -19.21 -9.96
C ILE A 136 -16.07 -19.69 -10.70
N GLU A 137 -16.90 -20.52 -10.06
CA GLU A 137 -18.10 -21.04 -10.72
C GLU A 137 -19.11 -19.92 -10.99
N ARG A 138 -19.22 -18.91 -10.10
CA ARG A 138 -20.03 -17.71 -10.34
C ARG A 138 -19.56 -16.93 -11.58
N LEU A 139 -18.25 -16.83 -11.81
CA LEU A 139 -17.69 -16.16 -12.98
C LEU A 139 -17.89 -16.98 -14.26
N LEU A 140 -17.73 -18.31 -14.19
CA LEU A 140 -17.88 -19.20 -15.34
C LEU A 140 -19.34 -19.38 -15.78
N ALA A 141 -20.30 -19.22 -14.86
CA ALA A 141 -21.73 -19.31 -15.15
C ALA A 141 -22.32 -18.07 -15.86
N GLN A 142 -21.57 -16.96 -15.96
CA GLN A 142 -22.06 -15.75 -16.62
C GLN A 142 -22.09 -15.92 -18.15
N PRO A 143 -23.22 -15.63 -18.83
CA PRO A 143 -23.30 -15.74 -20.28
C PRO A 143 -22.39 -14.70 -20.95
N ALA A 144 -21.68 -15.12 -22.01
CA ALA A 144 -20.73 -14.30 -22.77
C ALA A 144 -21.32 -12.97 -23.32
N LYS A 145 -22.66 -12.83 -23.37
CA LYS A 145 -23.35 -11.61 -23.85
C LYS A 145 -23.32 -10.41 -22.91
N ALA A 146 -23.00 -10.57 -21.62
CA ALA A 146 -22.85 -9.43 -20.69
C ALA A 146 -21.48 -8.72 -20.83
N GLN A 147 -20.70 -9.06 -21.86
CA GLN A 147 -19.34 -8.59 -22.09
C GLN A 147 -19.23 -7.55 -23.22
N ALA A 148 -20.36 -7.08 -23.75
CA ALA A 148 -20.43 -6.12 -24.84
C ALA A 148 -21.47 -5.01 -24.58
N GLU A 149 -21.25 -4.19 -23.55
CA GLU A 149 -21.84 -2.85 -23.47
C GLU A 149 -20.78 -1.87 -22.93
N PRO A 150 -20.48 -0.77 -23.64
CA PRO A 150 -19.67 0.31 -23.10
C PRO A 150 -20.51 1.16 -22.15
N ALA A 151 -19.94 1.52 -21.00
CA ALA A 151 -20.54 2.49 -20.10
C ALA A 151 -20.43 3.90 -20.69
N GLU A 152 -21.47 4.37 -21.38
CA GLU A 152 -21.68 5.79 -21.70
C GLU A 152 -22.69 6.41 -20.74
N GLY A 153 -22.35 7.58 -20.18
CA GLY A 153 -23.32 8.43 -19.49
C GLY A 153 -22.76 9.38 -18.44
N GLN A 154 -21.88 10.32 -18.80
CA GLN A 154 -21.75 11.59 -18.06
C GLN A 154 -21.58 12.77 -19.03
N PRO A 155 -22.33 13.88 -18.86
CA PRO A 155 -22.34 14.97 -19.82
C PRO A 155 -21.09 15.86 -19.66
N SER A 156 -20.61 16.36 -20.79
CA SER A 156 -19.54 17.36 -20.90
C SER A 156 -20.08 18.77 -20.64
N PRO A 157 -19.41 19.64 -19.87
CA PRO A 157 -19.67 21.07 -19.90
C PRO A 157 -18.67 21.82 -20.78
N ALA A 158 -19.22 22.72 -21.61
CA ALA A 158 -18.54 23.68 -22.47
C ALA A 158 -17.83 24.82 -21.67
N PRO A 159 -17.00 25.66 -22.30
CA PRO A 159 -15.85 26.30 -21.66
C PRO A 159 -16.16 27.68 -21.08
N LEU A 160 -15.48 28.03 -19.97
CA LEU A 160 -15.34 29.42 -19.53
C LEU A 160 -13.88 29.72 -19.13
N ARG A 161 -13.23 30.59 -19.91
CA ARG A 161 -12.18 31.53 -19.47
C ARG A 161 -12.83 32.51 -18.45
N SER A 162 -12.19 33.14 -17.47
CA SER A 162 -10.78 33.50 -17.22
C SER A 162 -10.60 34.08 -15.80
N ALA A 163 -9.33 34.13 -15.36
CA ALA A 163 -8.66 35.03 -14.41
C ALA A 163 -8.34 34.51 -12.98
N PRO A 164 -7.15 34.85 -12.43
CA PRO A 164 -6.48 34.06 -11.42
C PRO A 164 -6.89 34.46 -10.00
N ARG A 165 -7.15 33.47 -9.13
CA ARG A 165 -7.09 33.65 -7.68
C ARG A 165 -5.86 32.94 -7.16
N VAL A 166 -5.08 33.65 -6.37
CA VAL A 166 -3.95 33.12 -5.61
C VAL A 166 -4.45 31.96 -4.76
N ALA A 167 -4.04 30.73 -5.12
CA ALA A 167 -4.49 29.50 -4.49
C ALA A 167 -4.00 29.44 -3.03
N THR A 168 -4.94 29.63 -2.10
CA THR A 168 -4.81 29.04 -0.76
C THR A 168 -5.04 27.55 -0.94
N ALA A 169 -4.08 26.72 -0.54
CA ALA A 169 -4.07 25.28 -0.80
C ALA A 169 -5.02 24.53 0.15
N THR A 170 -6.28 24.94 0.22
CA THR A 170 -7.34 24.22 0.94
C THR A 170 -7.66 22.92 0.22
N PHE A 171 -8.15 21.91 0.94
CA PHE A 171 -8.67 20.71 0.29
C PHE A 171 -9.86 21.05 -0.59
N ASP A 172 -9.97 20.38 -1.75
CA ASP A 172 -11.21 20.36 -2.53
C ASP A 172 -12.35 19.78 -1.68
N ALA A 173 -13.59 20.19 -1.96
CA ALA A 173 -14.79 19.72 -1.26
C ALA A 173 -14.94 18.20 -1.31
N ASP A 174 -14.53 17.55 -2.40
CA ASP A 174 -14.61 16.09 -2.56
C ASP A 174 -13.62 15.36 -1.64
N ILE A 175 -12.39 15.90 -1.53
CA ILE A 175 -11.35 15.38 -0.64
C ILE A 175 -11.79 15.57 0.82
N ALA A 176 -12.26 16.77 1.17
CA ALA A 176 -12.75 17.08 2.50
C ALA A 176 -13.95 16.21 2.90
N GLY A 177 -14.90 15.99 1.98
CA GLY A 177 -16.05 15.12 2.19
C GLY A 177 -15.68 13.65 2.40
N THR A 178 -14.71 13.15 1.63
CA THR A 178 -14.19 11.79 1.78
C THR A 178 -13.50 11.60 3.12
N LEU A 179 -12.63 12.53 3.50
CA LEU A 179 -11.97 12.53 4.82
C LEU A 179 -13.00 12.51 5.94
N ALA A 180 -13.96 13.45 5.93
CA ALA A 180 -14.96 13.55 6.99
C ALA A 180 -15.80 12.28 7.14
N ARG A 181 -16.24 11.69 6.01
CA ARG A 181 -17.04 10.47 6.00
C ARG A 181 -16.31 9.28 6.62
N VAL A 182 -15.04 9.07 6.24
CA VAL A 182 -14.27 7.91 6.75
C VAL A 182 -13.88 8.14 8.20
N LEU A 183 -13.44 9.34 8.56
CA LEU A 183 -13.09 9.68 9.95
C LEU A 183 -14.28 9.52 10.91
N ALA A 184 -15.51 9.79 10.46
CA ALA A 184 -16.71 9.62 11.27
C ALA A 184 -17.04 8.14 11.61
N THR A 185 -16.32 7.17 11.03
CA THR A 185 -16.48 5.74 11.37
C THR A 185 -15.69 5.32 12.61
N ALA A 186 -14.76 6.16 13.09
CA ALA A 186 -14.06 5.92 14.34
C ALA A 186 -14.98 6.21 15.55
N PRO A 187 -14.69 5.62 16.72
CA PRO A 187 -15.41 5.95 17.95
C PRO A 187 -15.41 7.46 18.23
N GLU A 188 -16.56 8.00 18.63
CA GLU A 188 -16.69 9.41 18.99
C GLU A 188 -15.69 9.80 20.08
N GLY A 189 -15.08 10.98 19.94
CA GLY A 189 -14.08 11.46 20.88
C GLY A 189 -12.69 10.86 20.71
N SER A 190 -12.45 10.06 19.65
CA SER A 190 -11.11 9.56 19.31
C SER A 190 -10.09 10.71 19.26
N PRO A 191 -8.92 10.58 19.92
CA PRO A 191 -7.96 11.67 19.99
C PRO A 191 -7.17 11.81 18.69
N ALA A 192 -6.79 13.04 18.34
CA ALA A 192 -5.94 13.30 17.18
C ALA A 192 -4.87 14.36 17.48
N TRP A 193 -3.65 14.08 17.04
CA TRP A 193 -2.52 14.99 17.11
C TRP A 193 -2.01 15.28 15.70
N ILE A 194 -1.95 16.57 15.37
CA ILE A 194 -1.57 17.04 14.05
C ILE A 194 -0.42 18.04 14.19
N ALA A 195 0.60 17.89 13.36
CA ALA A 195 1.72 18.82 13.28
C ALA A 195 1.99 19.23 11.83
N ALA A 196 2.67 20.35 11.65
CA ALA A 196 3.12 20.82 10.35
C ALA A 196 4.54 21.37 10.41
N GLN A 197 5.22 21.43 9.27
CA GLN A 197 6.44 22.24 9.14
C GLN A 197 6.08 23.72 9.36
N GLY A 198 6.46 24.28 10.50
CA GLY A 198 6.04 25.61 10.93
C GLY A 198 6.56 26.75 10.04
N SER A 199 7.66 26.53 9.32
CA SER A 199 8.23 27.49 8.37
C SER A 199 7.51 27.53 7.01
N ASP A 200 6.58 26.60 6.73
CA ASP A 200 5.79 26.59 5.49
C ASP A 200 4.32 26.91 5.81
N ALA A 201 3.90 28.14 5.49
CA ALA A 201 2.54 28.60 5.74
C ALA A 201 1.46 27.74 5.05
N ARG A 202 1.78 27.11 3.91
CA ARG A 202 0.83 26.23 3.21
C ARG A 202 0.69 24.88 3.93
N ALA A 203 1.79 24.33 4.43
CA ALA A 203 1.76 23.12 5.27
C ALA A 203 0.96 23.36 6.56
N VAL A 204 1.14 24.52 7.19
CA VAL A 204 0.38 24.93 8.37
C VAL A 204 -1.11 25.06 8.04
N SER A 205 -1.48 25.77 6.97
CA SER A 205 -2.87 25.89 6.53
C SER A 205 -3.52 24.53 6.26
N ARG A 206 -2.80 23.63 5.58
CA ARG A 206 -3.26 22.27 5.26
C ARG A 206 -3.48 21.43 6.52
N ALA A 207 -2.62 21.57 7.53
CA ALA A 207 -2.79 20.91 8.82
C ALA A 207 -3.96 21.49 9.64
N GLU A 208 -4.19 22.80 9.56
CA GLU A 208 -5.35 23.46 10.16
C GLU A 208 -6.67 23.00 9.50
N ASP A 209 -6.67 22.77 8.18
CA ASP A 209 -7.81 22.21 7.46
C ASP A 209 -8.10 20.76 7.87
N LEU A 210 -7.07 19.91 7.95
CA LEU A 210 -7.20 18.56 8.50
C LEU A 210 -7.79 18.60 9.91
N ALA A 211 -7.30 19.50 10.76
CA ALA A 211 -7.82 19.66 12.12
C ALA A 211 -9.31 20.05 12.15
N ARG A 212 -9.77 20.91 11.23
CA ARG A 212 -11.20 21.23 11.11
C ARG A 212 -12.02 20.02 10.69
N ILE A 213 -11.56 19.25 9.71
CA ILE A 213 -12.25 18.06 9.21
C ILE A 213 -12.35 16.98 10.30
N PHE A 214 -11.27 16.71 11.03
CA PHE A 214 -11.29 15.77 12.16
C PHE A 214 -12.29 16.20 13.24
N ARG A 215 -12.30 17.48 13.64
CA ARG A 215 -13.27 17.98 14.63
C ARG A 215 -14.71 17.83 14.15
N ALA A 216 -14.98 18.14 12.88
CA ALA A 216 -16.30 17.96 12.29
C ALA A 216 -16.74 16.48 12.27
N ALA A 217 -15.78 15.56 12.18
CA ALA A 217 -16.01 14.11 12.26
C ALA A 217 -16.07 13.56 13.70
N GLY A 218 -16.12 14.42 14.74
CA GLY A 218 -16.27 14.00 16.13
C GLY A 218 -14.96 13.64 16.85
N TRP A 219 -13.80 13.97 16.28
CA TRP A 219 -12.50 13.71 16.90
C TRP A 219 -12.06 14.81 17.87
N GLN A 220 -11.37 14.41 18.94
CA GLN A 220 -10.71 15.34 19.86
C GLN A 220 -9.35 15.76 19.32
N VAL A 221 -9.36 16.77 18.44
CA VAL A 221 -8.12 17.34 17.90
C VAL A 221 -7.53 18.35 18.87
N ARG A 222 -6.29 18.11 19.31
CA ARG A 222 -5.50 19.09 20.08
C ARG A 222 -5.09 20.29 19.21
N THR A 223 -4.30 21.22 19.74
CA THR A 223 -3.74 22.32 18.94
C THR A 223 -2.80 21.79 17.87
N VAL A 224 -2.90 22.31 16.64
CA VAL A 224 -1.97 21.97 15.56
C VAL A 224 -0.57 22.45 15.95
N THR A 225 0.38 21.52 16.02
CA THR A 225 1.76 21.81 16.44
C THR A 225 2.56 22.36 15.26
N ARG A 226 3.11 23.56 15.40
CA ARG A 226 4.04 24.14 14.41
C ARG A 226 5.46 23.71 14.73
N SER A 227 5.97 22.74 13.98
CA SER A 227 7.30 22.15 14.23
C SER A 227 8.41 23.01 13.61
N PRO A 228 9.53 23.24 14.32
CA PRO A 228 10.71 23.92 13.75
C PRO A 228 11.56 22.98 12.86
N ILE A 229 11.20 21.69 12.76
CA ILE A 229 11.95 20.69 11.99
C ILE A 229 11.66 20.90 10.49
N SER A 230 12.70 20.77 9.66
CA SER A 230 12.52 20.69 8.20
C SER A 230 12.07 19.28 7.83
N ILE A 231 10.89 19.17 7.25
CA ILE A 231 10.22 17.92 6.92
C ILE A 231 10.23 17.81 5.40
N LYS A 232 10.58 16.63 4.89
CA LYS A 232 10.49 16.35 3.46
C LYS A 232 9.03 16.52 2.98
N PRO A 233 8.80 16.82 1.69
CA PRO A 233 7.44 16.95 1.19
C PRO A 233 6.59 15.71 1.44
N GLY A 234 5.30 15.92 1.69
CA GLY A 234 4.31 14.85 1.88
C GLY A 234 3.60 14.90 3.23
N THR A 235 2.67 13.96 3.40
CA THR A 235 1.92 13.72 4.64
C THR A 235 2.46 12.45 5.30
N TYR A 236 2.68 12.49 6.62
CA TYR A 236 3.24 11.37 7.37
C TYR A 236 2.29 10.99 8.50
N LEU A 237 2.03 9.70 8.69
CA LEU A 237 1.29 9.18 9.83
C LEU A 237 2.24 8.33 10.67
N PHE A 238 2.75 8.91 11.74
CA PHE A 238 3.58 8.18 12.70
C PHE A 238 2.67 7.58 13.76
N ALA A 239 2.59 6.26 13.87
CA ALA A 239 1.93 5.58 14.98
C ALA A 239 2.96 5.31 16.08
N GLY A 240 2.57 5.57 17.33
CA GLY A 240 3.48 5.47 18.47
C GLY A 240 3.99 4.04 18.68
N GLU A 241 3.08 3.08 18.59
CA GLU A 241 3.32 1.65 18.84
C GLU A 241 3.26 0.85 17.52
N GLU A 242 3.83 -0.36 17.53
CA GLU A 242 3.79 -1.27 16.36
C GLU A 242 2.36 -1.69 15.99
N ASN A 243 1.53 -1.90 17.02
CA ASN A 243 0.11 -2.23 16.91
C ASN A 243 -0.73 -1.10 17.52
N PRO A 244 -1.02 -0.02 16.77
CA PRO A 244 -1.78 1.11 17.30
C PRO A 244 -3.27 0.76 17.48
N PRO A 245 -4.02 1.58 18.24
CA PRO A 245 -5.46 1.43 18.35
C PRO A 245 -6.16 1.47 16.98
N PRO A 246 -7.29 0.75 16.79
CA PRO A 246 -7.95 0.64 15.48
C PRO A 246 -8.33 1.97 14.82
N TYR A 247 -8.61 3.02 15.59
CA TYR A 247 -8.93 4.32 15.03
C TYR A 247 -7.76 4.95 14.25
N VAL A 248 -6.50 4.56 14.54
CA VAL A 248 -5.34 5.03 13.76
C VAL A 248 -5.40 4.49 12.33
N ASP A 249 -5.89 3.27 12.13
CA ASP A 249 -6.16 2.74 10.80
C ASP A 249 -7.29 3.50 10.09
N THR A 250 -8.31 3.97 10.82
CA THR A 250 -9.34 4.85 10.25
C THR A 250 -8.74 6.14 9.68
N VAL A 251 -7.75 6.74 10.37
CA VAL A 251 -7.03 7.92 9.87
C VAL A 251 -6.27 7.58 8.59
N ARG A 252 -5.54 6.47 8.57
CA ARG A 252 -4.81 5.99 7.39
C ARG A 252 -5.75 5.80 6.20
N GLN A 253 -6.85 5.07 6.40
CA GLN A 253 -7.86 4.82 5.37
C GLN A 253 -8.51 6.11 4.86
N ALA A 254 -8.81 7.06 5.75
CA ALA A 254 -9.39 8.34 5.36
C ALA A 254 -8.45 9.10 4.41
N LEU A 255 -7.16 9.19 4.76
CA LEU A 255 -6.16 9.86 3.95
C LEU A 255 -5.93 9.14 2.60
N GLU A 256 -5.86 7.80 2.61
CA GLU A 256 -5.70 6.99 1.40
C GLU A 256 -6.90 7.14 0.44
N GLN A 257 -8.13 7.04 0.96
CA GLN A 257 -9.36 7.20 0.14
C GLN A 257 -9.53 8.63 -0.39
N ALA A 258 -9.01 9.61 0.34
CA ALA A 258 -8.99 11.00 -0.08
C ALA A 258 -7.83 11.34 -1.04
N GLY A 259 -7.03 10.35 -1.45
CA GLY A 259 -5.93 10.49 -2.40
C GLY A 259 -4.61 11.01 -1.81
N LEU A 260 -4.52 11.24 -0.50
CA LEU A 260 -3.41 11.94 0.16
C LEU A 260 -2.21 11.06 0.51
N SER A 261 -2.28 9.75 0.22
CA SER A 261 -1.19 8.76 0.25
C SER A 261 -0.12 9.01 1.34
N PRO A 262 -0.45 8.88 2.63
CA PRO A 262 0.48 9.20 3.70
C PRO A 262 1.64 8.21 3.76
N THR A 263 2.84 8.69 4.09
CA THR A 263 3.94 7.82 4.54
C THR A 263 3.65 7.37 5.96
N VAL A 264 3.40 6.08 6.15
CA VAL A 264 3.06 5.51 7.46
C VAL A 264 4.28 4.86 8.10
N ALA A 265 4.47 5.07 9.40
CA ALA A 265 5.43 4.31 10.19
C ALA A 265 4.85 3.97 11.56
N ASN A 266 4.84 2.68 11.91
CA ASN A 266 4.46 2.20 13.23
C ASN A 266 5.70 2.04 14.13
N GLY A 267 5.49 1.88 15.43
CA GLY A 267 6.59 1.74 16.40
C GLY A 267 7.46 2.98 16.53
N TYR A 268 6.94 4.16 16.13
CA TYR A 268 7.75 5.37 16.01
C TYR A 268 8.31 5.84 17.35
N ARG A 269 7.65 5.54 18.48
CA ARG A 269 8.13 5.90 19.82
C ARG A 269 9.46 5.23 20.14
N GLU A 270 9.56 3.92 19.90
CA GLU A 270 10.79 3.16 20.12
C GLU A 270 11.89 3.60 19.16
N TYR A 271 11.55 3.73 17.87
CA TYR A 271 12.45 4.26 16.86
C TYR A 271 13.04 5.63 17.25
N TYR A 272 12.21 6.58 17.66
CA TYR A 272 12.64 7.91 18.09
C TYR A 272 13.57 7.84 19.30
N ALA A 273 13.22 7.02 20.30
CA ALA A 273 14.03 6.83 21.51
C ALA A 273 15.40 6.20 21.20
N GLN A 274 15.46 5.25 20.25
CA GLN A 274 16.70 4.65 19.79
C GLN A 274 17.56 5.69 19.04
N ARG A 275 17.00 6.37 18.04
CA ARG A 275 17.73 7.34 17.20
C ARG A 275 18.29 8.49 18.03
N THR A 276 17.53 8.98 19.01
CA THR A 276 17.99 10.06 19.91
C THR A 276 19.17 9.62 20.79
N ARG A 277 19.25 8.33 21.15
CA ARG A 277 20.39 7.77 21.90
C ARG A 277 21.62 7.53 21.02
N THR A 278 21.42 7.09 19.78
CA THR A 278 22.52 6.62 18.90
C THR A 278 23.04 7.68 17.92
N GLU A 279 22.22 8.65 17.53
CA GLU A 279 22.60 9.72 16.60
C GLU A 279 22.60 11.09 17.29
N ARG A 280 23.80 11.61 17.53
CA ARG A 280 23.99 12.95 18.10
C ARG A 280 23.41 14.00 17.14
N GLY A 281 22.38 14.73 17.60
CA GLY A 281 21.74 15.80 16.83
C GLY A 281 20.57 15.35 15.95
N TYR A 282 20.09 14.10 16.10
CA TYR A 282 18.85 13.65 15.46
C TYR A 282 17.66 14.57 15.82
N ARG A 283 16.94 15.05 14.81
CA ARG A 283 15.77 15.93 14.96
C ARG A 283 14.52 15.24 14.43
N GLY A 284 13.92 14.40 15.27
CA GLY A 284 12.60 13.81 15.03
C GLY A 284 11.50 14.49 15.84
N PHE A 285 10.26 14.05 15.63
CA PHE A 285 9.13 14.45 16.46
C PHE A 285 9.17 13.73 17.80
N PRO A 286 9.18 14.43 18.95
CA PRO A 286 8.96 13.80 20.23
C PRO A 286 7.50 13.29 20.32
N PHE A 287 7.31 12.13 20.94
CA PHE A 287 6.00 11.53 21.17
C PHE A 287 5.65 11.60 22.66
N ALA A 288 4.58 12.32 23.00
CA ALA A 288 4.06 12.32 24.36
C ALA A 288 3.46 10.93 24.72
N PRO A 289 3.43 10.52 25.99
CA PRO A 289 2.94 9.19 26.39
C PRO A 289 1.52 8.89 25.89
N GLU A 290 0.65 9.89 25.88
CA GLU A 290 -0.75 9.77 25.45
C GLU A 290 -0.91 9.72 23.92
N GLN A 291 0.10 10.12 23.16
CA GLN A 291 0.03 10.14 21.69
C GLN A 291 0.07 8.72 21.14
N THR A 292 -1.03 8.30 20.53
CA THR A 292 -1.11 7.01 19.82
C THR A 292 -0.70 7.13 18.36
N PHE A 293 -0.85 8.33 17.79
CA PHE A 293 -0.28 8.71 16.50
C PHE A 293 0.05 10.21 16.44
N LEU A 294 0.79 10.61 15.41
CA LEU A 294 1.03 11.99 15.00
C LEU A 294 0.91 12.10 13.48
N LEU A 295 -0.06 12.88 13.01
CA LEU A 295 -0.24 13.21 11.60
C LEU A 295 0.56 14.47 11.27
N VAL A 296 1.57 14.35 10.42
CA VAL A 296 2.51 15.42 10.13
C VAL A 296 2.41 15.86 8.68
N VAL A 297 2.19 17.16 8.45
CA VAL A 297 2.20 17.77 7.12
C VAL A 297 3.57 18.40 6.87
N GLY A 298 4.32 17.83 5.94
CA GLY A 298 5.61 18.36 5.49
C GLY A 298 5.48 19.52 4.51
N ARG A 299 6.62 19.96 3.96
CA ARG A 299 6.66 21.04 2.97
C ARG A 299 5.77 20.72 1.76
N LEU A 300 4.96 21.67 1.29
CA LEU A 300 4.21 21.48 0.05
C LEU A 300 5.05 21.96 -1.13
N SER A 301 5.12 21.18 -2.22
CA SER A 301 5.85 21.59 -3.41
C SER A 301 5.16 22.82 -4.04
N PRO A 302 5.93 23.79 -4.59
CA PRO A 302 5.33 24.84 -5.41
C PRO A 302 4.86 24.22 -6.73
N GLY A 303 3.56 23.92 -6.83
CA GLY A 303 2.94 23.46 -8.09
C GLY A 303 1.92 22.32 -7.98
N THR A 304 1.80 21.64 -6.83
CA THR A 304 0.78 20.59 -6.65
C THR A 304 -0.47 21.18 -6.01
N SER A 305 -1.42 21.60 -6.84
CA SER A 305 -2.84 21.40 -6.54
C SER A 305 -3.14 19.94 -6.84
N GLU A 306 -3.23 19.13 -5.80
CA GLU A 306 -3.94 17.84 -5.86
C GLU A 306 -5.42 18.09 -5.57
#